data_AF-A0A5C7Z4E7-F1
#
_entry.id   AF-A0A5C7Z4E7-F1
#
_cell.length_a   1.000
_cell.length_b   1.000
_cell.length_c   1.000
_cell.angle_alpha   90.00
_cell.angle_beta   90.00
_cell.angle_gamma   90.00
#
_symmetry.space_group_name_H-M   'P 1'
#
loop_
_entity.id
_entity.type
_entity.pdbx_description
1 polymer ?
#
loop_
_entity_poly.entity_id
_entity_poly.type
_entity_poly.pdbx_seq_one_letter_code
_entity_poly.pdbx_strand_id
1 'polypeptide(L)'
;MEKIKRFFWLCSGASIALLHKCTTENTRYAGIGATIFFTGVFAALAASYALFTIFDNVWIAILLGLTWGLMIFNLDRFIVSSMRKEGNPWQEWLMATPRLILAIIISVVIAKPLELKIFEKEIEAELVVMEQQAYANQENEVKLRFQSEQDQLNKEIEMLNKEIASKTTERNELDKQAREEADGTGGTKQRNAGPIYKLKKADADKADEELRKLSDRNENLIAQRRAALEASQSKLQTELSQLEKQKPDGLASRLEALSRIATTSSAIAWASWFIMLLFIAIETAPVFVKLISPCGPYDHLLKMEEHGYEVQRIEHLAREHAAAKERLKDSAAAEADYANNRLDVLLNKS
;
A
#
# COMPACT_ATOMS: atom_id res chain seq x y z
N MET A 1 -37.03 -23.20 15.82
CA MET A 1 -37.17 -22.17 14.76
C MET A 1 -37.55 -20.79 15.29
N GLU A 2 -38.54 -20.68 16.19
CA GLU A 2 -38.97 -19.38 16.79
C GLU A 2 -37.84 -18.56 17.42
N LYS A 3 -36.94 -19.18 18.20
CA LYS A 3 -35.83 -18.47 18.87
C LYS A 3 -34.83 -17.85 17.88
N ILE A 4 -34.57 -18.53 16.76
CA ILE A 4 -33.65 -18.07 15.70
C ILE A 4 -34.28 -16.90 14.94
N LYS A 5 -35.58 -16.99 14.62
CA LYS A 5 -36.31 -15.88 13.98
C LYS A 5 -36.32 -14.63 14.85
N ARG A 6 -36.60 -14.79 16.16
CA ARG A 6 -36.57 -13.67 17.13
C ARG A 6 -35.20 -13.02 17.25
N PHE A 7 -34.12 -13.81 17.20
CA PHE A 7 -32.76 -13.27 17.19
C PHE A 7 -32.53 -12.39 15.95
N PHE A 8 -32.89 -12.86 14.76
CA PHE A 8 -32.72 -12.06 13.55
C PHE A 8 -33.66 -10.84 13.49
N TRP A 9 -34.86 -10.90 14.06
CA TRP A 9 -35.70 -9.70 14.22
C TRP A 9 -35.06 -8.65 15.14
N LEU A 10 -34.35 -9.10 16.18
CA LEU A 10 -33.58 -8.20 17.04
C LEU A 10 -32.40 -7.58 16.27
N CYS A 11 -31.71 -8.37 15.45
CA CYS A 11 -30.63 -7.90 14.58
C CYS A 11 -31.10 -6.86 13.54
N SER A 12 -32.32 -7.00 13.00
CA SER A 12 -32.86 -6.06 12.01
C SER A 12 -33.25 -4.70 12.60
N GLY A 13 -33.24 -4.55 13.93
CA GLY A 13 -33.64 -3.32 14.62
C GLY A 13 -35.14 -3.01 14.53
N ALA A 14 -35.97 -4.00 14.21
CA ALA A 14 -37.41 -3.84 14.10
C ALA A 14 -38.12 -4.12 15.43
N SER A 15 -39.29 -3.51 15.63
CA SER A 15 -40.12 -3.75 16.83
C SER A 15 -40.70 -5.16 16.79
N ILE A 16 -40.25 -6.01 17.72
CA ILE A 16 -40.72 -7.40 17.86
C ILE A 16 -42.23 -7.43 18.12
N ALA A 17 -42.75 -6.45 18.87
CA ALA A 17 -44.17 -6.36 19.19
C ALA A 17 -45.03 -6.07 17.94
N LEU A 18 -44.54 -5.22 17.03
CA LEU A 18 -45.21 -4.93 15.75
C LEU A 18 -45.08 -6.09 14.77
N LEU A 19 -43.89 -6.70 14.68
CA LEU A 19 -43.66 -7.88 13.83
C LEU A 19 -44.55 -9.07 14.20
N HIS A 20 -44.82 -9.27 15.50
CA HIS A 20 -45.77 -10.29 15.95
C HIS A 20 -47.19 -10.11 15.38
N LYS A 21 -47.59 -8.86 15.07
CA LYS A 21 -48.89 -8.55 14.45
C LYS A 21 -48.87 -8.71 12.91
N CYS A 22 -47.69 -8.77 12.29
CA CYS A 22 -47.50 -8.82 10.83
C CYS A 22 -46.76 -10.08 10.40
N THR A 23 -47.46 -11.22 10.32
CA THR A 23 -46.85 -12.51 9.98
C THR A 23 -46.26 -12.58 8.56
N THR A 24 -46.74 -11.74 7.64
CA THR A 24 -46.29 -11.66 6.24
C THR A 24 -44.90 -11.05 6.07
N GLU A 25 -44.46 -10.19 7.00
CA GLU A 25 -43.17 -9.48 6.94
C GLU A 25 -42.06 -10.18 7.74
N ASN A 26 -42.41 -11.21 8.50
CA ASN A 26 -41.50 -11.94 9.39
C ASN A 26 -40.24 -12.47 8.70
N THR A 27 -40.38 -13.01 7.49
CA THR A 27 -39.26 -13.54 6.69
C THR A 27 -38.39 -12.44 6.12
N ARG A 28 -38.98 -11.33 5.70
CA ARG A 28 -38.25 -10.16 5.17
C ARG A 28 -37.34 -9.54 6.23
N TYR A 29 -37.87 -9.24 7.41
CA TYR A 29 -37.07 -8.67 8.50
C TYR A 29 -36.08 -9.67 9.09
N ALA A 30 -36.40 -10.97 9.12
CA ALA A 30 -35.42 -11.99 9.47
C ALA A 30 -34.27 -12.06 8.45
N GLY A 31 -34.54 -11.90 7.15
CA GLY A 31 -33.52 -11.82 6.11
C GLY A 31 -32.61 -10.60 6.26
N ILE A 32 -33.20 -9.42 6.46
CA ILE A 32 -32.46 -8.17 6.73
C ILE A 32 -31.57 -8.32 7.98
N GLY A 33 -32.11 -8.89 9.06
CA GLY A 33 -31.35 -9.13 10.28
C GLY A 33 -30.22 -10.16 10.12
N ALA A 34 -30.44 -11.21 9.32
CA ALA A 34 -29.41 -12.18 9.00
C ALA A 34 -28.27 -11.55 8.21
N THR A 35 -28.57 -10.73 7.20
CA THR A 35 -27.53 -10.02 6.44
C THR A 35 -26.69 -9.12 7.34
N ILE A 36 -27.30 -8.31 8.21
CA ILE A 36 -26.59 -7.42 9.17
C ILE A 36 -25.74 -8.23 10.16
N PHE A 37 -26.20 -9.40 10.59
CA PHE A 37 -25.42 -10.26 11.46
C PHE A 37 -24.18 -10.81 10.75
N PHE A 38 -24.33 -11.30 9.51
CA PHE A 38 -23.22 -11.84 8.74
C PHE A 38 -22.21 -10.77 8.31
N THR A 39 -22.63 -9.53 8.03
CA THR A 39 -21.70 -8.40 7.77
C THR A 39 -20.80 -8.16 8.99
N GLY A 40 -21.38 -8.10 10.20
CA GLY A 40 -20.62 -7.99 11.45
C GLY A 40 -19.67 -9.17 11.70
N VAL A 41 -20.08 -10.41 11.39
CA VAL A 41 -19.22 -11.60 11.53
C VAL A 41 -18.05 -11.57 10.56
N PHE A 42 -18.28 -11.26 9.28
CA PHE A 42 -17.19 -11.14 8.31
C PHE A 42 -16.24 -9.99 8.64
N ALA A 43 -16.76 -8.86 9.11
CA ALA A 43 -15.95 -7.76 9.62
C ALA A 43 -15.08 -8.21 10.81
N ALA A 44 -15.62 -9.00 11.75
CA ALA A 44 -14.86 -9.53 12.88
C ALA A 44 -13.72 -10.45 12.43
N LEU A 45 -13.98 -11.35 11.49
CA LEU A 45 -12.98 -12.30 10.98
C LEU A 45 -11.88 -11.57 10.20
N ALA A 46 -12.24 -10.64 9.33
CA ALA A 46 -11.27 -9.87 8.55
C ALA A 46 -10.40 -8.97 9.45
N ALA A 47 -11.01 -8.27 10.42
CA ALA A 47 -10.27 -7.48 11.39
C ALA A 47 -9.37 -8.34 12.28
N SER A 48 -9.85 -9.51 12.74
CA SER A 48 -9.02 -10.44 13.52
C SER A 48 -7.80 -10.89 12.72
N TYR A 49 -7.97 -11.26 11.45
CA TYR A 49 -6.86 -11.66 10.60
C TYR A 49 -5.87 -10.50 10.37
N ALA A 50 -6.36 -9.31 10.04
CA ALA A 50 -5.50 -8.13 9.86
C ALA A 50 -4.70 -7.81 11.14
N LEU A 51 -5.36 -7.83 12.30
CA LEU A 51 -4.71 -7.54 13.59
C LEU A 51 -3.73 -8.65 14.00
N PHE A 52 -4.00 -9.90 13.63
CA PHE A 52 -3.06 -10.99 13.83
C PHE A 52 -1.74 -10.73 13.09
N THR A 53 -1.80 -10.22 11.85
CA THR A 53 -0.59 -9.87 11.07
C THR A 53 0.21 -8.68 11.62
N ILE A 54 -0.35 -7.92 12.56
CA ILE A 54 0.31 -6.74 13.16
C ILE A 54 0.84 -7.06 14.56
N PHE A 55 0.07 -7.79 15.37
CA PHE A 55 0.36 -8.01 16.78
C PHE A 55 0.95 -9.40 17.07
N ASP A 56 0.95 -10.31 16.10
CA ASP A 56 1.37 -11.73 16.23
C ASP A 56 0.75 -12.46 17.43
N ASN A 57 -0.37 -11.95 17.95
CA ASN A 57 -1.03 -12.43 19.15
C ASN A 57 -2.50 -12.74 18.85
N VAL A 58 -2.81 -14.03 18.86
CA VAL A 58 -4.14 -14.56 18.55
C VAL A 58 -5.21 -14.00 19.48
N TRP A 59 -4.92 -13.83 20.77
CA TRP A 59 -5.91 -13.38 21.75
C TRP A 59 -6.27 -11.91 21.56
N ILE A 60 -5.27 -11.06 21.33
CA ILE A 60 -5.47 -9.63 21.07
C ILE A 60 -6.22 -9.46 19.74
N ALA A 61 -5.83 -10.21 18.72
CA ALA A 61 -6.48 -10.22 17.42
C ALA A 61 -7.97 -10.58 17.50
N ILE A 62 -8.32 -11.65 18.22
CA ILE A 62 -9.72 -12.07 18.41
C ILE A 62 -10.51 -11.01 19.19
N LEU A 63 -9.96 -10.49 20.29
CA LEU A 63 -10.66 -9.52 21.14
C LEU A 63 -10.99 -8.23 20.36
N LEU A 64 -9.98 -7.66 19.70
CA LEU A 64 -10.13 -6.44 18.93
C LEU A 64 -10.98 -6.67 17.67
N GLY A 65 -10.82 -7.82 17.00
CA GLY A 65 -11.64 -8.18 15.85
C GLY A 65 -13.12 -8.35 16.21
N LEU A 66 -13.44 -9.02 17.32
CA LEU A 66 -14.82 -9.10 17.84
C LEU A 66 -15.38 -7.72 18.20
N THR A 67 -14.56 -6.87 18.84
CA THR A 67 -14.95 -5.51 19.19
C THR A 67 -15.30 -4.70 17.93
N TRP A 68 -14.47 -4.80 16.90
CA TRP A 68 -14.71 -4.17 15.60
C TRP A 68 -15.97 -4.70 14.92
N GLY A 69 -16.14 -6.02 14.84
CA GLY A 69 -17.34 -6.62 14.23
C GLY A 69 -18.63 -6.27 14.96
N LEU A 70 -18.61 -6.17 16.29
CA LEU A 70 -19.74 -5.68 17.08
C LEU A 70 -20.04 -4.20 16.81
N MET A 71 -19.01 -3.38 16.60
CA MET A 71 -19.17 -1.98 16.22
C MET A 71 -19.83 -1.84 14.84
N ILE A 72 -19.37 -2.60 13.84
CA ILE A 72 -19.98 -2.63 12.51
C ILE A 72 -21.42 -3.13 12.58
N PHE A 73 -21.68 -4.24 13.27
CA PHE A 73 -23.03 -4.75 13.50
C PHE A 73 -23.95 -3.70 14.12
N ASN A 74 -23.48 -2.96 15.11
CA ASN A 74 -24.27 -1.92 15.76
C ASN A 74 -24.58 -0.74 14.82
N LEU A 75 -23.57 -0.29 14.06
CA LEU A 75 -23.70 0.80 13.09
C LEU A 75 -24.67 0.43 11.96
N ASP A 76 -24.52 -0.78 11.39
CA ASP A 76 -25.40 -1.36 10.39
C ASP A 76 -26.84 -1.41 10.87
N ARG A 77 -27.04 -1.97 12.07
CA ARG A 77 -28.36 -2.08 12.70
C ARG A 77 -28.97 -0.69 12.94
N PHE A 78 -28.19 0.27 13.43
CA PHE A 78 -28.66 1.62 13.69
C PHE A 78 -29.18 2.27 12.40
N ILE A 79 -28.40 2.22 11.32
CA ILE A 79 -28.76 2.85 10.05
C ILE A 79 -29.99 2.18 9.41
N VAL A 80 -30.07 0.85 9.42
CA VAL A 80 -31.25 0.15 8.88
C VAL A 80 -32.49 0.43 9.72
N SER A 81 -32.36 0.56 11.04
CA SER A 81 -33.49 0.88 11.93
C SER A 81 -34.00 2.32 11.78
N SER A 82 -33.14 3.27 11.43
CA SER A 82 -33.51 4.68 11.28
C SER A 82 -34.16 5.00 9.93
N MET A 83 -33.97 4.15 8.91
CA MET A 83 -34.63 4.31 7.61
C MET A 83 -36.15 4.11 7.72
N ARG A 84 -36.91 5.18 7.43
CA ARG A 84 -38.38 5.16 7.36
C ARG A 84 -38.86 5.09 5.91
N LYS A 85 -39.94 4.36 5.68
CA LYS A 85 -40.66 4.32 4.39
C LYS A 85 -41.71 5.44 4.39
N GLU A 86 -41.35 6.58 3.80
CA GLU A 86 -42.25 7.75 3.72
C GLU A 86 -43.00 7.84 2.38
N GLY A 87 -42.67 6.97 1.40
CA GLY A 87 -43.37 6.85 0.12
C GLY A 87 -42.81 7.73 -0.99
N ASN A 88 -41.85 8.61 -0.68
CA ASN A 88 -41.10 9.39 -1.68
C ASN A 88 -39.77 8.69 -2.00
N PRO A 89 -39.62 8.08 -3.20
CA PRO A 89 -38.42 7.31 -3.54
C PRO A 89 -37.15 8.16 -3.49
N TRP A 90 -37.20 9.45 -3.84
CA TRP A 90 -36.03 10.32 -3.82
C TRP A 90 -35.49 10.57 -2.40
N GLN A 91 -36.37 10.79 -1.43
CA GLN A 91 -35.99 10.96 -0.03
C GLN A 91 -35.45 9.66 0.56
N GLU A 92 -36.03 8.51 0.20
CA GLU A 92 -35.54 7.18 0.61
C GLU A 92 -34.12 6.91 0.09
N TRP A 93 -33.84 7.25 -1.17
CA TRP A 93 -32.49 7.16 -1.75
C TRP A 93 -31.51 8.10 -1.03
N LEU A 94 -31.90 9.35 -0.75
CA LEU A 94 -31.05 10.30 -0.04
C LEU A 94 -30.73 9.85 1.39
N MET A 95 -31.70 9.28 2.10
CA MET A 95 -31.49 8.68 3.43
C MET A 95 -30.59 7.44 3.39
N ALA A 96 -30.57 6.71 2.28
CA ALA A 96 -29.71 5.53 2.09
C ALA A 96 -28.27 5.87 1.66
N THR A 97 -28.01 7.05 1.11
CA THR A 97 -26.66 7.43 0.62
C THR A 97 -25.53 7.30 1.65
N PRO A 98 -25.67 7.82 2.89
CA PRO A 98 -24.62 7.70 3.90
C PRO A 98 -24.25 6.24 4.18
N ARG A 99 -25.25 5.35 4.10
CA ARG A 99 -25.06 3.90 4.27
C ARG A 99 -24.30 3.28 3.12
N LEU A 100 -24.62 3.63 1.88
CA LEU A 100 -23.95 3.10 0.69
C LEU A 100 -22.47 3.49 0.67
N ILE A 101 -22.15 4.75 1.02
CA ILE A 101 -20.77 5.23 1.15
C ILE A 101 -20.02 4.42 2.21
N LEU A 102 -20.61 4.29 3.40
CA LEU A 102 -20.02 3.52 4.50
C LEU A 102 -19.81 2.04 4.12
N ALA A 103 -20.79 1.41 3.47
CA ALA A 103 -20.70 0.03 3.01
C ALA A 103 -19.56 -0.17 2.01
N ILE A 104 -19.35 0.77 1.09
CA ILE A 104 -18.21 0.73 0.15
C ILE A 104 -16.88 0.83 0.91
N ILE A 105 -16.76 1.77 1.85
CA ILE A 105 -15.54 1.94 2.64
C ILE A 105 -15.22 0.67 3.43
N ILE A 106 -16.21 0.12 4.14
CA ILE A 106 -16.06 -1.12 4.92
C ILE A 106 -15.69 -2.29 4.01
N SER A 107 -16.33 -2.41 2.84
CA SER A 107 -16.04 -3.47 1.87
C SER A 107 -14.58 -3.44 1.41
N VAL A 108 -14.05 -2.26 1.11
CA VAL A 108 -12.63 -2.11 0.72
C VAL A 108 -11.70 -2.55 1.85
N VAL A 109 -12.02 -2.16 3.09
CA VAL A 109 -11.23 -2.49 4.27
C VAL A 109 -11.26 -4.00 4.57
N ILE A 110 -12.41 -4.66 4.43
CA ILE A 110 -12.58 -6.10 4.64
C ILE A 110 -11.95 -6.92 3.50
N ALA A 111 -12.04 -6.43 2.27
CA ALA A 111 -11.54 -7.15 1.10
C ALA A 111 -10.02 -7.34 1.14
N LYS A 112 -9.24 -6.34 1.58
CA LYS A 112 -7.77 -6.38 1.52
C LYS A 112 -7.13 -7.51 2.33
N PRO A 113 -7.46 -7.72 3.62
CA PRO A 113 -6.91 -8.83 4.38
C PRO A 113 -7.32 -10.20 3.80
N LEU A 114 -8.55 -10.32 3.29
CA LEU A 114 -8.99 -11.56 2.66
C LEU A 114 -8.26 -11.83 1.34
N GLU A 115 -8.08 -10.79 0.52
CA GLU A 115 -7.32 -10.84 -0.72
C GLU A 115 -5.87 -11.31 -0.47
N LEU A 116 -5.21 -10.73 0.53
CA LEU A 116 -3.88 -11.17 0.97
C LEU A 116 -3.85 -12.64 1.40
N LYS A 117 -4.92 -13.14 2.01
CA LYS A 117 -5.00 -14.55 2.42
C LYS A 117 -5.32 -15.50 1.27
N ILE A 118 -6.17 -15.08 0.34
CA ILE A 118 -6.53 -15.88 -0.85
C ILE A 118 -5.31 -16.06 -1.76
N PHE A 119 -4.53 -15.00 -1.96
CA PHE A 119 -3.35 -14.99 -2.84
C PHE A 119 -2.03 -15.19 -2.10
N GLU A 120 -2.06 -15.82 -0.91
CA GLU A 120 -0.87 -15.97 -0.05
C GLU A 120 0.30 -16.63 -0.79
N LYS A 121 0.02 -17.68 -1.58
CA LYS A 121 1.05 -18.41 -2.32
C LYS A 121 1.66 -17.59 -3.46
N GLU A 122 0.84 -16.87 -4.20
CA GLU A 122 1.27 -16.00 -5.28
C GLU A 122 2.09 -14.82 -4.74
N ILE A 123 1.68 -14.26 -3.60
CA ILE A 123 2.40 -13.20 -2.89
C ILE A 123 3.76 -13.71 -2.40
N GLU A 124 3.82 -14.90 -1.78
CA GLU A 124 5.09 -15.49 -1.33
C GLU A 124 6.07 -15.72 -2.48
N ALA A 125 5.59 -16.21 -3.62
CA ALA A 125 6.42 -16.37 -4.81
C ALA A 125 6.95 -15.03 -5.34
N GLU A 126 6.08 -14.01 -5.38
CA GLU A 126 6.47 -12.66 -5.83
C GLU A 126 7.45 -11.99 -4.87
N LEU A 127 7.30 -12.19 -3.55
CA LEU A 127 8.21 -11.65 -2.54
C LEU A 127 9.64 -12.16 -2.74
N VAL A 128 9.83 -13.42 -3.15
CA VAL A 128 11.16 -13.96 -3.47
C VAL A 128 11.76 -13.25 -4.68
N VAL A 129 10.95 -12.96 -5.70
CA VAL A 129 11.41 -12.21 -6.89
C VAL A 129 11.77 -10.77 -6.51
N MET A 130 10.96 -10.12 -5.67
CA MET A 130 11.23 -8.78 -5.16
C MET A 130 12.53 -8.73 -4.34
N GLU A 131 12.77 -9.73 -3.49
CA GLU A 131 14.01 -9.87 -2.71
C GLU A 131 15.23 -9.99 -3.63
N GLN A 132 15.15 -10.85 -4.66
CA GLN A 132 16.22 -11.00 -5.64
C GLN A 132 16.49 -9.70 -6.42
N GLN A 133 15.44 -8.98 -6.82
CA GLN A 133 15.59 -7.71 -7.52
C GLN A 133 16.21 -6.63 -6.62
N ALA A 134 15.79 -6.55 -5.35
CA ALA A 134 16.34 -5.61 -4.39
C ALA A 134 17.83 -5.90 -4.13
N TYR A 135 18.18 -7.18 -3.95
CA TYR A 135 19.57 -7.62 -3.80
C TYR A 135 20.41 -7.30 -5.05
N ALA A 136 19.92 -7.62 -6.25
CA ALA A 136 20.62 -7.32 -7.50
C ALA A 136 20.84 -5.81 -7.71
N ASN A 137 19.87 -4.98 -7.33
CA ASN A 137 20.01 -3.53 -7.38
C ASN A 137 21.08 -3.04 -6.40
N GLN A 138 21.08 -3.54 -5.16
CA GLN A 138 22.12 -3.20 -4.17
C GLN A 138 23.51 -3.65 -4.61
N GLU A 139 23.63 -4.87 -5.15
CA GLU A 139 24.87 -5.39 -5.71
C GLU A 139 25.40 -4.49 -6.84
N ASN A 140 24.52 -4.03 -7.73
CA ASN A 140 24.89 -3.13 -8.81
C ASN A 140 25.36 -1.75 -8.30
N GLU A 141 24.67 -1.17 -7.32
CA GLU A 141 25.07 0.10 -6.70
C GLU A 141 26.46 0.00 -6.05
N VAL A 142 26.74 -1.10 -5.34
CA VAL A 142 28.08 -1.35 -4.78
C VAL A 142 29.11 -1.48 -5.90
N LYS A 143 28.85 -2.32 -6.92
CA LYS A 143 29.76 -2.49 -8.07
C LYS A 143 30.07 -1.16 -8.77
N LEU A 144 29.06 -0.33 -9.04
CA LEU A 144 29.22 0.96 -9.70
C LEU A 144 30.14 1.91 -8.91
N ARG A 145 30.09 1.87 -7.57
CA ARG A 145 30.96 2.68 -6.71
C ARG A 145 32.44 2.35 -6.90
N PHE A 146 32.79 1.07 -7.03
CA PHE A 146 34.17 0.61 -7.21
C PHE A 146 34.64 0.65 -8.68
N GLN A 147 33.70 0.57 -9.63
CA GLN A 147 34.02 0.51 -11.05
C GLN A 147 34.85 1.72 -11.51
N SER A 148 34.50 2.93 -11.07
CA SER A 148 35.24 4.15 -11.43
C SER A 148 36.72 4.10 -10.99
N GLU A 149 36.99 3.66 -9.75
CA GLU A 149 38.36 3.53 -9.23
C GLU A 149 39.14 2.46 -9.99
N GLN A 150 38.52 1.29 -10.23
CA GLN A 150 39.15 0.18 -10.93
C GLN A 150 39.46 0.54 -12.39
N ASP A 151 38.55 1.23 -13.08
CA ASP A 151 38.76 1.71 -14.45
C ASP A 151 39.89 2.74 -14.52
N GLN A 152 40.00 3.64 -13.52
CA GLN A 152 41.10 4.59 -13.45
C GLN A 152 42.45 3.87 -13.25
N LEU A 153 42.53 2.94 -12.30
CA LEU A 153 43.74 2.16 -12.05
C LEU A 153 44.17 1.35 -13.29
N ASN A 154 43.22 0.72 -13.98
CA ASN A 154 43.49 -0.01 -15.23
C ASN A 154 44.01 0.90 -16.33
N LYS A 155 43.43 2.10 -16.50
CA LYS A 155 43.93 3.11 -17.46
C LYS A 155 45.35 3.57 -17.13
N GLU A 156 45.64 3.81 -15.85
CA GLU A 156 47.00 4.18 -15.42
C GLU A 156 48.02 3.07 -15.72
N ILE A 157 47.67 1.80 -15.48
CA ILE A 157 48.50 0.65 -15.84
C ILE A 157 48.72 0.58 -17.36
N GLU A 158 47.66 0.78 -18.15
CA GLU A 158 47.75 0.76 -19.61
C GLU A 158 48.67 1.88 -20.14
N MET A 159 48.55 3.10 -19.58
CA MET A 159 49.43 4.22 -19.93
C MET A 159 50.90 3.92 -19.62
N LEU A 160 51.20 3.39 -18.43
CA LEU A 160 52.57 3.03 -18.03
C LEU A 160 53.17 1.95 -18.93
N ASN A 161 52.39 0.93 -19.29
CA ASN A 161 52.83 -0.11 -20.23
C ASN A 161 53.07 0.46 -21.63
N LYS A 162 52.23 1.40 -22.08
CA LYS A 162 52.38 2.06 -23.37
C LYS A 162 53.65 2.91 -23.43
N GLU A 163 54.00 3.60 -22.34
CA GLU A 163 55.27 4.33 -22.23
C GLU A 163 56.48 3.40 -22.38
N ILE A 164 56.49 2.26 -21.68
CA ILE A 164 57.56 1.25 -21.79
C ILE A 164 57.64 0.71 -23.23
N ALA A 165 56.50 0.35 -23.83
CA ALA A 165 56.45 -0.17 -25.19
C ALA A 165 56.95 0.85 -26.23
N SER A 166 56.57 2.12 -26.09
CA SER A 166 57.04 3.20 -26.95
C SER A 166 58.56 3.38 -26.86
N LYS A 167 59.11 3.42 -25.64
CA LYS A 167 60.55 3.58 -25.42
C LYS A 167 61.34 2.35 -25.87
N THR A 168 60.77 1.15 -25.72
CA THR A 168 61.33 -0.10 -26.24
C THR A 168 61.42 -0.08 -27.76
N THR A 169 60.38 0.45 -28.42
CA THR A 169 60.35 0.60 -29.88
C THR A 169 61.42 1.59 -30.35
N GLU A 170 61.55 2.74 -29.68
CA GLU A 170 62.60 3.73 -29.95
C GLU A 170 64.01 3.12 -29.82
N ARG A 171 64.28 2.40 -28.72
CA ARG A 171 65.56 1.70 -28.51
C ARG A 171 65.83 0.69 -29.62
N ASN A 172 64.85 -0.15 -29.95
CA ASN A 172 65.00 -1.20 -30.97
C ASN A 172 65.31 -0.60 -32.35
N GLU A 173 64.72 0.55 -32.68
CA GLU A 173 64.98 1.27 -33.93
C GLU A 173 66.40 1.86 -33.97
N LEU A 174 66.87 2.49 -32.89
CA LEU A 174 68.25 2.98 -32.78
C LEU A 174 69.28 1.86 -32.88
N ASP A 175 69.04 0.73 -32.20
CA ASP A 175 69.93 -0.44 -32.24
C ASP A 175 69.93 -1.12 -33.62
N LYS A 176 68.79 -1.12 -34.32
CA LYS A 176 68.71 -1.56 -35.72
C LYS A 176 69.54 -0.65 -36.64
N GLN A 177 69.40 0.67 -36.52
CA GLN A 177 70.18 1.63 -37.32
C GLN A 177 71.69 1.52 -37.07
N ALA A 178 72.11 1.21 -35.84
CA ALA A 178 73.50 0.94 -35.52
C ALA A 178 73.99 -0.36 -36.21
N ARG A 179 73.21 -1.45 -36.15
CA ARG A 179 73.54 -2.72 -36.82
C ARG A 179 73.65 -2.56 -38.34
N GLU A 180 72.72 -1.84 -38.96
CA GLU A 180 72.73 -1.59 -40.41
C GLU A 180 74.00 -0.85 -40.88
N GLU A 181 74.54 0.07 -40.08
CA GLU A 181 75.84 0.69 -40.41
C GLU A 181 77.02 -0.27 -40.25
N ALA A 182 77.00 -1.17 -39.27
CA ALA A 182 78.05 -2.18 -39.11
C ALA A 182 78.07 -3.19 -40.28
N ASP A 183 76.88 -3.61 -40.73
CA ASP A 183 76.69 -4.59 -41.80
C ASP A 183 76.86 -3.98 -43.22
N GLY A 184 77.00 -2.65 -43.30
CA GLY A 184 77.17 -1.89 -44.54
C GLY A 184 75.89 -1.73 -45.38
N THR A 185 74.72 -2.00 -44.80
CA THR A 185 73.40 -1.75 -45.41
C THR A 185 72.85 -0.36 -45.05
N GLY A 186 73.49 0.33 -44.12
CA GLY A 186 73.17 1.69 -43.68
C GLY A 186 73.63 2.80 -44.63
N GLY A 187 73.51 4.04 -44.19
CA GLY A 187 73.74 5.25 -45.00
C GLY A 187 75.18 5.42 -45.48
N THR A 188 76.16 4.84 -44.77
CA THR A 188 77.58 4.89 -45.16
C THR A 188 77.96 3.85 -46.22
N LYS A 189 77.17 2.78 -46.37
CA LYS A 189 77.41 1.62 -47.25
C LYS A 189 78.78 0.95 -47.09
N GLN A 190 79.46 1.17 -45.96
CA GLN A 190 80.78 0.61 -45.69
C GLN A 190 80.70 -0.38 -44.53
N ARG A 191 81.15 -1.62 -44.76
CA ARG A 191 81.27 -2.64 -43.71
C ARG A 191 82.46 -2.33 -42.82
N ASN A 192 82.20 -1.66 -41.69
CA ASN A 192 83.22 -1.21 -40.75
C ASN A 192 82.57 -0.76 -39.43
N ALA A 193 83.16 -1.13 -38.29
CA ALA A 193 82.87 -0.54 -36.98
C ALA A 193 83.45 0.90 -36.84
N GLY A 194 83.05 1.78 -37.76
CA GLY A 194 83.62 3.11 -37.94
C GLY A 194 83.10 4.16 -36.94
N PRO A 195 83.50 5.43 -37.07
CA PRO A 195 83.06 6.52 -36.17
C PRO A 195 81.54 6.70 -36.12
N ILE A 196 80.85 6.54 -37.25
CA ILE A 196 79.38 6.66 -37.33
C ILE A 196 78.67 5.51 -36.61
N TYR A 197 79.19 4.28 -36.73
CA TYR A 197 78.69 3.13 -35.95
C TYR A 197 78.83 3.41 -34.45
N LYS A 198 79.99 3.90 -34.00
CA LYS A 198 80.23 4.22 -32.58
C LYS A 198 79.27 5.29 -32.05
N LEU A 199 78.95 6.31 -32.87
CA LEU A 199 77.99 7.35 -32.49
C LEU A 199 76.57 6.78 -32.36
N LYS A 200 76.07 6.06 -33.38
CA LYS A 200 74.74 5.43 -33.35
C LYS A 200 74.63 4.38 -32.23
N LYS A 201 75.73 3.66 -31.95
CA LYS A 201 75.79 2.71 -30.85
C LYS A 201 75.73 3.42 -29.50
N ALA A 202 76.41 4.55 -29.34
CA ALA A 202 76.31 5.38 -28.13
C ALA A 202 74.90 5.93 -27.93
N ASP A 203 74.19 6.34 -29.00
CA ASP A 203 72.79 6.77 -28.93
C ASP A 203 71.86 5.61 -28.53
N ALA A 204 72.06 4.42 -29.09
CA ALA A 204 71.32 3.22 -28.71
C ALA A 204 71.59 2.79 -27.25
N ASP A 205 72.85 2.87 -26.80
CA ASP A 205 73.24 2.52 -25.42
C ASP A 205 72.67 3.53 -24.41
N LYS A 206 72.63 4.83 -24.77
CA LYS A 206 71.94 5.86 -23.97
C LYS A 206 70.43 5.60 -23.90
N ALA A 207 69.81 5.25 -25.02
CA ALA A 207 68.39 4.89 -25.06
C ALA A 207 68.10 3.61 -24.25
N ASP A 208 69.03 2.65 -24.19
CA ASP A 208 68.93 1.46 -23.34
C ASP A 208 69.00 1.83 -21.84
N GLU A 209 69.90 2.75 -21.46
CA GLU A 209 69.99 3.22 -20.08
C GLU A 209 68.72 3.99 -19.64
N GLU A 210 68.20 4.86 -20.53
CA GLU A 210 66.94 5.56 -20.31
C GLU A 210 65.75 4.59 -20.22
N LEU A 211 65.72 3.57 -21.09
CA LEU A 211 64.70 2.52 -21.06
C LEU A 211 64.75 1.74 -19.75
N ARG A 212 65.94 1.35 -19.27
CA ARG A 212 66.08 0.65 -17.98
C ARG A 212 65.53 1.47 -16.82
N LYS A 213 65.94 2.74 -16.72
CA LYS A 213 65.43 3.65 -15.67
C LYS A 213 63.91 3.84 -15.76
N LEU A 214 63.38 3.97 -16.99
CA LEU A 214 61.95 4.09 -17.23
C LEU A 214 61.20 2.80 -16.85
N SER A 215 61.72 1.63 -17.25
CA SER A 215 61.13 0.32 -16.96
C SER A 215 61.13 0.07 -15.46
N ASP A 216 62.26 0.26 -14.77
CA ASP A 216 62.34 0.08 -13.31
C ASP A 216 61.33 0.98 -12.58
N ARG A 217 61.20 2.25 -12.99
CA ARG A 217 60.23 3.18 -12.40
C ARG A 217 58.78 2.75 -12.69
N ASN A 218 58.47 2.47 -13.95
CA ASN A 218 57.11 2.18 -14.38
C ASN A 218 56.65 0.79 -13.91
N GLU A 219 57.53 -0.21 -13.84
CA GLU A 219 57.26 -1.52 -13.25
C GLU A 219 56.94 -1.42 -11.76
N ASN A 220 57.66 -0.59 -11.01
CA ASN A 220 57.33 -0.30 -9.62
C ASN A 220 55.95 0.37 -9.48
N LEU A 221 55.63 1.35 -10.33
CA LEU A 221 54.32 1.99 -10.33
C LEU A 221 53.20 1.01 -10.74
N ILE A 222 53.42 0.18 -11.75
CA ILE A 222 52.50 -0.87 -12.18
C ILE A 222 52.24 -1.85 -11.04
N ALA A 223 53.29 -2.27 -10.31
CA ALA A 223 53.15 -3.14 -9.14
C ALA A 223 52.29 -2.48 -8.05
N GLN A 224 52.51 -1.19 -7.77
CA GLN A 224 51.68 -0.44 -6.82
C GLN A 224 50.22 -0.32 -7.27
N ARG A 225 49.96 -0.05 -8.57
CA ARG A 225 48.59 0.05 -9.11
C ARG A 225 47.89 -1.30 -9.13
N ARG A 226 48.59 -2.39 -9.43
CA ARG A 226 48.05 -3.76 -9.34
C ARG A 226 47.69 -4.12 -7.90
N ALA A 227 48.56 -3.81 -6.93
CA ALA A 227 48.25 -4.02 -5.52
C ALA A 227 47.04 -3.19 -5.07
N ALA A 228 46.90 -1.95 -5.54
CA ALA A 228 45.72 -1.13 -5.27
C ALA A 228 44.44 -1.71 -5.89
N LEU A 229 44.52 -2.23 -7.13
CA LEU A 229 43.41 -2.88 -7.81
C LEU A 229 42.95 -4.14 -7.07
N GLU A 230 43.89 -5.00 -6.67
CA GLU A 230 43.61 -6.19 -5.86
C GLU A 230 42.98 -5.84 -4.51
N ALA A 231 43.47 -4.77 -3.85
CA ALA A 231 42.88 -4.27 -2.61
C ALA A 231 41.44 -3.76 -2.82
N SER A 232 41.18 -3.04 -3.92
CA SER A 232 39.83 -2.56 -4.28
C SER A 232 38.87 -3.72 -4.59
N GLN A 233 39.34 -4.75 -5.30
CA GLN A 233 38.56 -5.97 -5.57
C GLN A 233 38.25 -6.76 -4.29
N SER A 234 39.23 -6.89 -3.39
CA SER A 234 39.03 -7.55 -2.10
C SER A 234 38.02 -6.82 -1.22
N LYS A 235 38.06 -5.47 -1.21
CA LYS A 235 37.06 -4.63 -0.53
C LYS A 235 35.67 -4.81 -1.13
N LEU A 236 35.55 -4.78 -2.46
CA LEU A 236 34.29 -5.04 -3.16
C LEU A 236 33.71 -6.40 -2.76
N GLN A 237 34.53 -7.46 -2.80
CA GLN A 237 34.06 -8.80 -2.43
C GLN A 237 33.65 -8.90 -0.96
N THR A 238 34.36 -8.19 -0.08
CA THR A 238 33.99 -8.07 1.33
C THR A 238 32.64 -7.36 1.50
N GLU A 239 32.44 -6.20 0.86
CA GLU A 239 31.16 -5.47 0.90
C GLU A 239 30.00 -6.29 0.31
N LEU A 240 30.23 -6.97 -0.81
CA LEU A 240 29.22 -7.86 -1.42
C LEU A 240 28.86 -9.04 -0.51
N SER A 241 29.83 -9.60 0.21
CA SER A 241 29.56 -10.69 1.17
C SER A 241 28.81 -10.22 2.43
N GLN A 242 28.90 -8.93 2.75
CA GLN A 242 28.20 -8.29 3.85
C GLN A 242 26.80 -7.78 3.47
N LEU A 243 26.44 -7.79 2.18
CA LEU A 243 25.07 -7.52 1.77
C LEU A 243 24.16 -8.62 2.32
N GLU A 244 23.49 -8.32 3.42
CA GLU A 244 22.45 -9.18 3.94
C GLU A 244 21.30 -9.22 2.96
N LYS A 245 20.81 -10.44 2.70
CA LYS A 245 19.50 -10.62 2.09
C LYS A 245 18.46 -10.13 3.10
N GLN A 246 18.08 -8.86 2.98
CA GLN A 246 16.94 -8.36 3.71
C GLN A 246 15.74 -9.20 3.28
N LYS A 247 15.07 -9.81 4.26
CA LYS A 247 13.83 -10.54 4.03
C LYS A 247 12.67 -9.57 4.33
N PRO A 248 12.09 -8.90 3.32
CA PRO A 248 10.95 -8.03 3.53
C PRO A 248 9.71 -8.87 3.85
N ASP A 249 9.55 -9.29 5.11
CA ASP A 249 8.40 -10.07 5.60
C ASP A 249 7.43 -9.18 6.40
N GLY A 250 7.02 -8.07 5.80
CA GLY A 250 6.07 -7.12 6.38
C GLY A 250 4.77 -7.00 5.58
N LEU A 251 3.71 -6.49 6.21
CA LEU A 251 2.42 -6.23 5.55
C LEU A 251 2.58 -5.32 4.31
N ALA A 252 3.45 -4.31 4.38
CA ALA A 252 3.71 -3.41 3.26
C ALA A 252 4.26 -4.16 2.05
N SER A 253 5.22 -5.06 2.26
CA SER A 253 5.81 -5.88 1.21
C SER A 253 4.80 -6.85 0.61
N ARG A 254 3.90 -7.41 1.42
CA ARG A 254 2.79 -8.25 0.94
C ARG A 254 1.79 -7.46 0.10
N LEU A 255 1.48 -6.21 0.49
CA LEU A 255 0.61 -5.32 -0.29
C LEU A 255 1.26 -4.90 -1.62
N GLU A 256 2.56 -4.63 -1.61
CA GLU A 256 3.32 -4.31 -2.82
C GLU A 256 3.39 -5.51 -3.77
N ALA A 257 3.70 -6.69 -3.25
CA ALA A 257 3.66 -7.95 -4.00
C ALA A 257 2.28 -8.19 -4.61
N LEU A 258 1.21 -8.05 -3.81
CA LEU A 258 -0.18 -8.15 -4.30
C LEU A 258 -0.47 -7.16 -5.45
N SER A 259 -0.02 -5.91 -5.33
CA SER A 259 -0.16 -4.91 -6.38
C SER A 259 0.59 -5.29 -7.66
N ARG A 260 1.81 -5.84 -7.53
CA ARG A 260 2.64 -6.28 -8.66
C ARG A 260 2.04 -7.49 -9.39
N ILE A 261 1.55 -8.48 -8.66
CA ILE A 261 0.88 -9.64 -9.29
C ILE A 261 -0.45 -9.25 -9.94
N ALA A 262 -1.19 -8.30 -9.35
CA ALA A 262 -2.44 -7.80 -9.93
C ALA A 262 -2.18 -6.98 -11.20
N THR A 263 -1.11 -6.19 -11.26
CA THR A 263 -0.74 -5.45 -12.48
C THR A 263 -0.18 -6.34 -13.59
N THR A 264 0.48 -7.45 -13.22
CA THR A 264 1.08 -8.40 -14.18
C THR A 264 0.07 -9.41 -14.71
N SER A 265 -0.87 -9.86 -13.88
CA SER A 265 -1.87 -10.88 -14.23
C SER A 265 -3.28 -10.28 -14.23
N SER A 266 -3.89 -10.20 -15.42
CA SER A 266 -5.28 -9.75 -15.57
C SER A 266 -6.26 -10.65 -14.80
N ALA A 267 -5.99 -11.95 -14.69
CA ALA A 267 -6.82 -12.88 -13.93
C ALA A 267 -6.84 -12.53 -12.43
N ILE A 268 -5.68 -12.20 -11.85
CA ILE A 268 -5.58 -11.79 -10.44
C ILE A 268 -6.25 -10.43 -10.23
N ALA A 269 -6.07 -9.48 -11.17
CA ALA A 269 -6.78 -8.20 -11.13
C ALA A 269 -8.31 -8.37 -11.13
N TRP A 270 -8.84 -9.20 -12.04
CA TRP A 270 -10.26 -9.50 -12.10
C TRP A 270 -10.76 -10.20 -10.85
N ALA A 271 -9.98 -11.12 -10.29
CA ALA A 271 -10.32 -11.79 -9.04
C ALA A 271 -10.35 -10.81 -7.85
N SER A 272 -9.38 -9.89 -7.75
CA SER A 272 -9.36 -8.80 -6.76
C SER A 272 -10.61 -7.92 -6.85
N TRP A 273 -10.95 -7.45 -8.06
CA TRP A 273 -12.17 -6.69 -8.31
C TRP A 273 -13.43 -7.49 -7.97
N PHE A 274 -13.47 -8.78 -8.32
CA PHE A 274 -14.59 -9.65 -8.02
C PHE A 274 -14.82 -9.81 -6.51
N ILE A 275 -13.75 -10.02 -5.74
CA ILE A 275 -13.82 -10.09 -4.27
C ILE A 275 -14.36 -8.78 -3.69
N MET A 276 -13.84 -7.64 -4.14
CA MET A 276 -14.31 -6.32 -3.69
C MET A 276 -15.78 -6.10 -4.03
N LEU A 277 -16.19 -6.37 -5.27
CA LEU A 277 -17.58 -6.23 -5.71
C LEU A 277 -18.52 -7.18 -4.98
N LEU A 278 -18.05 -8.40 -4.65
CA LEU A 278 -18.81 -9.37 -3.85
C LEU A 278 -19.11 -8.81 -2.46
N PHE A 279 -18.11 -8.23 -1.78
CA PHE A 279 -18.34 -7.60 -0.48
C PHE A 279 -19.26 -6.39 -0.58
N ILE A 280 -19.08 -5.53 -1.57
CA ILE A 280 -19.98 -4.39 -1.80
C ILE A 280 -21.42 -4.89 -2.01
N ALA A 281 -21.62 -5.94 -2.80
CA ALA A 281 -22.94 -6.51 -3.05
C ALA A 281 -23.57 -7.07 -1.76
N ILE A 282 -22.80 -7.77 -0.93
CA ILE A 282 -23.28 -8.34 0.34
C ILE A 282 -23.61 -7.23 1.35
N GLU A 283 -22.75 -6.23 1.49
CA GLU A 283 -22.91 -5.12 2.45
C GLU A 283 -24.06 -4.17 2.07
N THR A 284 -24.31 -3.99 0.76
CA THR A 284 -25.39 -3.13 0.26
C THR A 284 -26.73 -3.86 0.13
N ALA A 285 -26.75 -5.20 0.17
CA ALA A 285 -27.97 -6.01 0.05
C ALA A 285 -29.10 -5.58 1.01
N PRO A 286 -28.88 -5.31 2.32
CA PRO A 286 -29.97 -4.91 3.22
C PRO A 286 -30.64 -3.60 2.78
N VAL A 287 -29.85 -2.65 2.26
CA VAL A 287 -30.32 -1.35 1.79
C VAL A 287 -31.09 -1.51 0.49
N PHE A 288 -30.53 -2.25 -0.47
CA PHE A 288 -31.21 -2.52 -1.73
C PHE A 288 -32.55 -3.24 -1.51
N VAL A 289 -32.59 -4.25 -0.64
CA VAL A 289 -33.84 -4.93 -0.28
C VAL A 289 -34.84 -3.94 0.32
N LYS A 290 -34.41 -3.03 1.21
CA LYS A 290 -35.30 -2.05 1.84
C LYS A 290 -35.79 -0.98 0.87
N LEU A 291 -34.96 -0.54 -0.07
CA LEU A 291 -35.30 0.44 -1.10
C LEU A 291 -36.28 -0.13 -2.13
N ILE A 292 -36.00 -1.32 -2.67
CA ILE A 292 -36.79 -1.96 -3.73
C ILE A 292 -38.15 -2.44 -3.20
N SER A 293 -38.18 -2.90 -1.95
CA SER A 293 -39.40 -3.49 -1.41
C SER A 293 -40.47 -2.41 -1.14
N PRO A 294 -41.75 -2.68 -1.44
CA PRO A 294 -42.84 -1.75 -1.17
C PRO A 294 -43.06 -1.55 0.34
N CYS A 295 -43.85 -0.51 0.69
CA CYS A 295 -44.36 -0.34 2.05
C CYS A 295 -45.14 -1.59 2.47
N GLY A 296 -44.75 -2.19 3.59
CA GLY A 296 -45.38 -3.39 4.11
C GLY A 296 -46.38 -3.09 5.24
N PRO A 297 -47.16 -4.09 5.68
CA PRO A 297 -48.03 -4.00 6.86
C PRO A 297 -47.31 -3.51 8.12
N TYR A 298 -46.03 -3.87 8.29
CA TYR A 298 -45.19 -3.38 9.39
C TYR A 298 -45.02 -1.85 9.35
N ASP A 299 -44.72 -1.29 8.18
CA ASP A 299 -44.52 0.16 8.01
C ASP A 299 -45.81 0.93 8.29
N HIS A 300 -46.96 0.36 7.90
CA HIS A 300 -48.27 0.94 8.20
C HIS A 300 -48.58 0.93 9.70
N LEU A 301 -48.34 -0.18 10.40
CA LEU A 301 -48.55 -0.25 11.85
C LEU A 301 -47.61 0.67 12.61
N LEU A 302 -46.35 0.76 12.20
CA LEU A 302 -45.39 1.69 12.78
C LEU A 302 -45.88 3.14 12.63
N LYS A 303 -46.34 3.51 11.43
CA LYS A 303 -46.89 4.85 11.17
C LYS A 303 -48.14 5.16 12.00
N MET A 304 -49.02 4.18 12.20
CA MET A 304 -50.20 4.33 13.07
C MET A 304 -49.80 4.55 14.54
N GLU A 305 -48.82 3.80 15.04
CA GLU A 305 -48.33 3.92 16.41
C GLU A 305 -47.64 5.27 16.64
N GLU A 306 -46.79 5.70 15.70
CA GLU A 306 -46.14 7.02 15.72
C GLU A 306 -47.16 8.17 15.69
N HIS A 307 -48.16 8.09 14.81
CA HIS A 307 -49.20 9.10 14.73
C HIS A 307 -50.07 9.14 16.01
N GLY A 308 -50.30 7.98 16.64
CA GLY A 308 -50.97 7.92 17.95
C GLY A 308 -50.22 8.72 19.03
N TYR A 309 -48.89 8.60 19.08
CA TYR A 309 -48.07 9.41 19.98
C TYR A 309 -48.07 10.90 19.62
N GLU A 310 -48.10 11.22 18.32
CA GLU A 310 -48.17 12.60 17.86
C GLU A 310 -49.48 13.27 18.29
N VAL A 311 -50.62 12.59 18.13
CA VAL A 311 -51.92 13.09 18.61
C VAL A 311 -51.91 13.28 20.12
N GLN A 312 -51.40 12.30 20.88
CA GLN A 312 -51.28 12.43 22.34
C GLN A 312 -50.37 13.59 22.75
N ARG A 313 -49.26 13.81 22.03
CA ARG A 313 -48.37 14.96 22.24
C ARG A 313 -49.13 16.28 22.05
N ILE A 314 -49.88 16.40 20.95
CA ILE A 314 -50.67 17.59 20.65
C ILE A 314 -51.74 17.83 21.73
N GLU A 315 -52.49 16.79 22.13
CA GLU A 315 -53.49 16.92 23.19
C GLU A 315 -52.88 17.35 24.53
N HIS A 316 -51.75 16.75 24.91
CA HIS A 316 -51.05 17.09 26.15
C HIS A 316 -50.55 18.54 26.13
N LEU A 317 -49.90 18.96 25.04
CA LEU A 317 -49.45 20.34 24.86
C LEU A 317 -50.63 21.30 24.93
N ALA A 318 -51.75 21.01 24.25
CA ALA A 318 -52.95 21.86 24.29
C ALA A 318 -53.51 22.02 25.71
N ARG A 319 -53.54 20.95 26.52
CA ARG A 319 -53.99 20.99 27.92
C ARG A 319 -53.06 21.83 28.80
N GLU A 320 -51.75 21.62 28.70
CA GLU A 320 -50.77 22.40 29.46
C GLU A 320 -50.79 23.88 29.06
N HIS A 321 -50.93 24.17 27.76
CA HIS A 321 -51.11 25.54 27.27
C HIS A 321 -52.37 26.19 27.86
N ALA A 322 -53.50 25.49 27.87
CA ALA A 322 -54.74 26.01 28.47
C ALA A 322 -54.58 26.25 29.99
N ALA A 323 -53.96 25.31 30.71
CA ALA A 323 -53.70 25.45 32.14
C ALA A 323 -52.72 26.60 32.45
N ALA A 324 -51.69 26.80 31.63
CA ALA A 324 -50.75 27.91 31.75
C ALA A 324 -51.45 29.26 31.52
N LYS A 325 -52.29 29.37 30.48
CA LYS A 325 -53.10 30.57 30.24
C LYS A 325 -54.01 30.89 31.42
N GLU A 326 -54.59 29.88 32.06
CA GLU A 326 -55.44 30.07 33.23
C GLU A 326 -54.64 30.66 34.41
N ARG A 327 -53.45 30.12 34.72
CA ARG A 327 -52.58 30.66 35.79
C ARG A 327 -52.11 32.09 35.53
N LEU A 328 -51.92 32.45 34.26
CA LEU A 328 -51.48 33.79 33.86
C LEU A 328 -52.57 34.86 34.03
N LYS A 329 -53.85 34.48 34.13
CA LYS A 329 -54.94 35.43 34.39
C LYS A 329 -54.77 36.17 35.73
N ASP A 330 -54.11 35.54 36.70
CA ASP A 330 -53.87 36.09 38.03
C ASP A 330 -52.54 36.86 38.14
N SER A 331 -51.78 36.96 37.05
CA SER A 331 -50.47 37.63 37.00
C SER A 331 -50.57 39.09 36.52
N ALA A 332 -49.52 39.89 36.72
CA ALA A 332 -49.49 41.28 36.26
C ALA A 332 -49.72 41.39 34.74
N ALA A 333 -50.54 42.35 34.31
CA ALA A 333 -51.06 42.41 32.93
C ALA A 333 -49.97 42.40 31.84
N ALA A 334 -48.83 43.05 32.08
CA ALA A 334 -47.70 43.08 31.14
C ALA A 334 -47.00 41.71 31.01
N GLU A 335 -46.92 40.94 32.09
CA GLU A 335 -46.32 39.60 32.11
C GLU A 335 -47.26 38.57 31.48
N ALA A 336 -48.56 38.68 31.76
CA ALA A 336 -49.60 37.84 31.17
C ALA A 336 -49.67 38.02 29.64
N ASP A 337 -49.61 39.25 29.15
CA ASP A 337 -49.69 39.55 27.71
C ASP A 337 -48.44 39.09 26.94
N TYR A 338 -47.25 39.25 27.54
CA TYR A 338 -46.00 38.72 26.98
C TYR A 338 -46.03 37.18 26.89
N ALA A 339 -46.42 36.51 27.97
CA ALA A 339 -46.45 35.06 28.03
C ALA A 339 -47.52 34.44 27.11
N ASN A 340 -48.71 35.04 27.03
CA ASN A 340 -49.78 34.58 26.14
C ASN A 340 -49.37 34.66 24.66
N ASN A 341 -48.81 35.79 24.22
CA ASN A 341 -48.32 35.94 22.85
C ASN A 341 -47.21 34.91 22.52
N ARG A 342 -46.33 34.61 23.48
CA ARG A 342 -45.28 33.61 23.27
C ARG A 342 -45.82 32.18 23.18
N LEU A 343 -46.82 31.85 24.01
CA LEU A 343 -47.49 30.54 24.00
C LEU A 343 -48.25 30.30 22.69
N ASP A 344 -48.90 31.32 22.12
CA ASP A 344 -49.62 31.19 20.85
C ASP A 344 -48.68 31.01 19.65
N VAL A 345 -47.51 31.65 19.67
CA VAL A 345 -46.47 31.45 18.64
C VAL A 345 -45.87 30.03 18.69
N LEU A 346 -45.77 29.42 19.88
CA LEU A 346 -45.23 28.07 20.04
C LEU A 346 -46.19 26.99 19.52
N LEU A 347 -47.49 27.16 19.75
CA LEU A 347 -48.54 26.27 19.23
C LEU A 347 -48.64 26.31 17.69
N ASN A 348 -48.48 27.48 17.08
CA ASN A 348 -48.56 27.62 15.63
C ASN A 348 -47.32 27.14 14.87
N LYS A 349 -46.22 26.79 15.55
CA LYS A 349 -44.98 26.27 14.95
C LYS A 349 -44.80 24.76 15.08
N SER A 350 -45.58 24.09 15.93
CA SER A 350 -45.56 22.64 16.17
C SER A 350 -46.53 21.90 15.28
#